data_AF-A0A8S4C3G8-F1
#
_entry.id   AF-A0A8S4C3G8-F1
#
_cell.length_a   1.000
_cell.length_b   1.000
_cell.length_c   1.000
_cell.angle_alpha   90.00
_cell.angle_beta   90.00
_cell.angle_gamma   90.00
#
_symmetry.space_group_name_H-M   'P 1'
#
loop_
_entity.id
_entity.type
_entity.pdbx_description
1 polymer ?
#
loop_
_entity_poly.entity_id
_entity_poly.type
_entity_poly.pdbx_seq_one_letter_code
_entity_poly.pdbx_strand_id
1 'polypeptide(L)' 'MNRIAIIGAGLAGFTTAYRLHKANLNVDVFEARNRVGGRVFTSLQYKKNQSN' A
#
# COMPACT_ATOMS: atom_id res chain seq x y z
N MET A 1 5.19 2.90 24.14
CA MET A 1 5.66 3.29 22.78
C MET A 1 4.44 3.63 21.94
N ASN A 2 4.44 4.76 21.25
CA ASN A 2 3.31 5.16 20.41
C ASN A 2 3.48 4.56 19.01
N ARG A 3 2.42 3.92 18.50
CA ARG A 3 2.33 3.40 17.13
C ARG A 3 1.37 4.27 16.33
N ILE A 4 1.71 4.52 15.07
CA ILE A 4 0.87 5.31 14.16
C ILE A 4 0.17 4.36 13.20
N ALA A 5 -1.16 4.39 13.18
CA ALA A 5 -1.96 3.65 12.22
C ALA A 5 -2.24 4.52 10.98
N ILE A 6 -2.03 3.96 9.80
CA ILE A 6 -2.35 4.59 8.52
C ILE A 6 -3.44 3.76 7.84
N ILE A 7 -4.56 4.40 7.50
CA ILE A 7 -5.68 3.74 6.80
C ILE A 7 -5.59 4.06 5.31
N GLY A 8 -5.45 3.02 4.49
CA GLY A 8 -5.30 3.03 3.04
C GLY A 8 -3.86 2.85 2.58
N ALA A 9 -3.57 1.76 1.86
CA ALA A 9 -2.28 1.49 1.22
C ALA A 9 -2.24 2.01 -0.24
N GLY A 10 -2.76 3.22 -0.44
CA GLY A 10 -2.63 3.97 -1.69
C GLY A 10 -1.35 4.81 -1.74
N LEU A 11 -1.17 5.58 -2.82
CA LEU A 11 0.02 6.43 -3.02
C LEU A 11 0.27 7.38 -1.84
N ALA A 12 -0.78 8.05 -1.35
CA ALA A 12 -0.68 8.96 -0.21
C ALA A 12 -0.31 8.20 1.09
N GLY A 13 -0.99 7.09 1.39
CA GLY A 13 -0.74 6.30 2.59
C GLY A 13 0.68 5.73 2.64
N PHE A 14 1.18 5.18 1.53
CA PHE A 14 2.56 4.70 1.47
C PHE A 14 3.59 5.83 1.54
N THR A 15 3.32 7.00 0.96
CA THR A 15 4.21 8.16 1.09
C THR A 15 4.32 8.59 2.55
N THR A 16 3.20 8.62 3.27
CA THR A 16 3.17 8.92 4.71
C THR A 16 3.93 7.86 5.51
N ALA A 17 3.65 6.57 5.27
CA ALA A 17 4.32 5.47 5.95
C ALA A 17 5.83 5.51 5.74
N TYR A 18 6.28 5.75 4.51
CA TYR A 18 7.69 5.87 4.15
C TYR A 18 8.38 7.00 4.92
N ARG A 19 7.76 8.19 4.97
CA ARG A 19 8.35 9.35 5.66
C ARG A 19 8.42 9.16 7.17
N LEU A 20 7.37 8.60 7.78
CA LEU A 20 7.34 8.31 9.21
C LEU A 20 8.33 7.20 9.59
N HIS A 21 8.41 6.14 8.79
CA HIS A 21 9.41 5.09 8.97
C HIS A 21 10.83 5.65 8.85
N LYS A 22 11.09 6.54 7.87
CA LYS A 22 12.39 7.25 7.77
C LYS A 22 12.70 8.15 8.97
N ALA A 23 11.68 8.65 9.66
CA ALA A 23 11.83 9.39 10.92
C ALA A 23 11.98 8.45 12.14
N ASN A 24 12.20 7.15 11.91
CA ASN A 24 12.38 6.12 12.93
C ASN A 24 11.14 5.92 13.84
N LEU A 25 9.95 6.16 13.29
CA LEU A 25 8.67 5.97 13.98
C LEU A 25 8.06 4.61 13.62
N ASN A 26 7.38 3.99 14.60
CA ASN A 26 6.65 2.75 14.39
C ASN A 26 5.31 3.00 13.70
N VAL A 27 5.13 2.43 12.52
CA VAL A 27 3.94 2.61 11.69
C VAL A 27 3.34 1.28 11.26
N ASP A 28 2.01 1.19 11.33
CA ASP A 28 1.22 0.06 10.84
C ASP A 28 0.26 0.58 9.75
N VAL A 29 0.22 -0.06 8.58
CA VAL A 29 -0.62 0.34 7.43
C VAL A 29 -1.72 -0.70 7.21
N PHE A 30 -2.96 -0.24 7.12
CA PHE A 30 -4.13 -1.07 6.90
C PHE A 30 -4.77 -0.74 5.55
N GLU A 31 -5.14 -1.74 4.77
CA GLU A 31 -5.83 -1.59 3.49
C GLU A 31 -7.04 -2.50 3.46
N ALA A 32 -8.18 -1.97 3.00
CA ALA A 32 -9.43 -2.72 2.96
C ALA A 32 -9.43 -3.80 1.89
N ARG A 33 -8.59 -3.66 0.86
CA ARG A 33 -8.50 -4.58 -0.27
C ARG A 33 -7.39 -5.62 -0.06
N ASN A 34 -7.52 -6.76 -0.74
CA ASN A 34 -6.49 -7.82 -0.79
C ASN A 34 -5.28 -7.45 -1.65
N ARG A 35 -5.07 -6.16 -1.92
CA ARG A 35 -3.97 -5.64 -2.73
C ARG A 35 -3.67 -4.20 -2.36
N VAL A 36 -2.41 -3.82 -2.54
CA VAL A 36 -1.94 -2.44 -2.31
C VAL A 36 -2.05 -1.59 -3.59
N GLY A 37 -1.66 -0.31 -3.48
CA GLY A 37 -1.57 0.65 -4.59
C GLY A 37 -2.83 1.50 -4.79
N GLY A 38 -3.94 1.16 -4.12
CA GLY A 38 -5.20 1.91 -4.22
C GLY A 38 -5.68 2.04 -5.67
N ARG A 39 -5.77 3.28 -6.16
CA ARG A 39 -6.16 3.63 -7.53
C ARG A 39 -5.07 3.36 -8.58
N VAL A 40 -3.80 3.31 -8.18
CA VAL A 40 -2.64 3.17 -9.08
C VAL A 40 -2.15 1.72 -9.07
N PHE A 41 -3.07 0.78 -9.30
CA PHE A 41 -2.74 -0.65 -9.29
C PHE A 41 -2.50 -1.17 -10.70
N THR A 42 -1.29 -1.67 -10.93
CA THR A 42 -0.91 -2.35 -12.17
C THR A 42 -0.93 -3.85 -11.94
N SER A 43 -1.63 -4.59 -12.80
CA SER A 43 -1.66 -6.05 -12.77
C SER A 43 -0.97 -6.64 -13.99
N LEU A 44 -0.05 -7.58 -13.76
CA LEU A 44 0.60 -8.35 -14.83
C LEU A 44 -0.31 -9.45 -15.40
N GLN A 45 -1.51 -9.62 -14.85
CA GLN A 45 -2.42 -10.73 -15.19
C GLN A 45 -3.05 -10.62 -16.58
N TYR A 46 -2.81 -9.52 -17.31
CA TYR A 46 -3.24 -9.33 -18.70
C TYR A 46 -2.81 -10.49 -19.62
N LYS A 47 -1.64 -11.11 -19.40
CA LYS A 47 -1.13 -12.18 -20.27
C LYS A 47 -1.78 -13.56 -20.10
N LYS A 48 -2.57 -13.81 -19.04
CA LYS A 48 -3.03 -15.17 -18.73
C LYS A 48 -4.34 -15.59 -19.41
N ASN A 49 -5.09 -14.65 -19.98
CA ASN A 49 -6.44 -14.89 -20.54
C ASN A 49 -6.49 -14.83 -22.08
N GLN A 50 -5.36 -14.82 -22.79
CA GLN A 50 -5.31 -14.82 -24.27
C GLN A 50 -4.74 -16.12 -24.87
N SER A 51 -4.64 -17.19 -24.06
CA SER A 51 -4.33 -18.53 -24.54
C SER A 51 -5.57 -19.40 -24.42
N ASN A 52 -6.54 -19.15 -25.29
CA ASN A 52 -7.60 -20.11 -25.62
C ASN A 52 -7.99 -19.92 -27.07
#